data_AF-A0A7S7SQ54-F1
#
_entry.id   AF-A0A7S7SQ54-F1
#
_cell.length_a   1.000
_cell.length_b   1.000
_cell.length_c   1.000
_cell.angle_alpha   90.00
_cell.angle_beta   90.00
_cell.angle_gamma   90.00
#
_symmetry.space_group_name_H-M   'P 1'
#
loop_
_entity.id
_entity.type
_entity.pdbx_description
1 polymer ?
#
loop_
_entity_poly.entity_id
_entity_poly.type
_entity_poly.pdbx_seq_one_letter_code
_entity_poly.pdbx_strand_id
1 'polypeptide(L)'
;MFRIAHALLALLALCTCVPAPAAAAADRNNDPVILVHGFLGFGPDTFQHSGFNYWGGYGDIASHMQVYRGPHTVFAAVVGPVSSNWDRAADLYAQIKGGCVDYGAAHVRKYGLPGQQQKPAGKCWAADPGNNPENYPLALYPAWDAGHPLHFIGHSQGGTTIRALVELLEHGSPDDEGGHTLFKGGKLGWVRSVTTISTPHNGTTFADAVLNVAPPLQTPLLQWATELLRHRWANWEMSPDGARAFNAWARTSPHIYYYSVGTMATEAGSWCCNGTDRAIAPIQTVANQYPRRDMIPAFKGMAGEWIVPSALQHGMGGYTQQAPGRVRIDREWFANDGVVNTTSMRAPSGHPVRDYDGKPVKGTWNYLGTYRGYDHFDILNWPNPGPSANPVYERISDIIFGL
;
A
#
# COMPACT_ATOMS: atom_id res chain seq x y z
N MET A 1 46.06 61.74 -47.42
CA MET A 1 45.31 61.73 -46.14
C MET A 1 43.89 61.25 -46.41
N PHE A 2 43.48 60.20 -45.71
CA PHE A 2 42.11 59.74 -45.42
C PHE A 2 41.07 59.69 -46.56
N ARG A 3 40.52 58.48 -46.79
CA ARG A 3 39.15 58.13 -46.34
C ARG A 3 38.82 56.68 -46.69
N ILE A 4 38.48 55.92 -45.64
CA ILE A 4 37.94 54.57 -45.68
C ILE A 4 36.46 54.67 -46.09
N ALA A 5 36.03 53.89 -47.09
CA ALA A 5 34.63 53.72 -47.45
C ALA A 5 34.32 52.25 -47.76
N HIS A 6 33.43 51.69 -46.94
CA HIS A 6 32.40 50.69 -47.22
C HIS A 6 32.75 49.45 -48.08
N ALA A 7 32.93 48.32 -47.40
CA ALA A 7 32.45 47.03 -47.90
C ALA A 7 31.85 46.24 -46.71
N LEU A 8 30.52 46.19 -46.65
CA LEU A 8 29.78 45.29 -45.76
C LEU A 8 30.01 43.86 -46.26
N LEU A 9 30.78 43.07 -45.50
CA LEU A 9 30.89 41.63 -45.70
C LEU A 9 29.68 40.94 -45.07
N ALA A 10 28.94 40.19 -45.89
CA ALA A 10 28.02 39.17 -45.43
C ALA A 10 28.83 38.02 -44.79
N LEU A 11 28.65 37.78 -43.50
CA LEU A 11 29.03 36.52 -42.86
C LEU A 11 27.75 35.78 -42.45
N LEU A 12 27.47 34.67 -43.13
CA LEU A 12 26.56 33.65 -42.62
C LEU A 12 27.16 33.07 -41.33
N ALA A 13 26.50 33.29 -40.20
CA ALA A 13 26.76 32.54 -38.98
C ALA A 13 26.11 31.16 -39.11
N LEU A 14 26.95 30.12 -39.31
CA LEU A 14 26.55 28.74 -39.08
C LEU A 14 26.27 28.56 -37.59
N CYS A 15 24.98 28.53 -37.23
CA CYS A 15 24.54 27.97 -35.96
C CYS A 15 24.74 26.45 -36.00
N THR A 16 25.90 25.98 -35.52
CA THR A 16 26.07 24.58 -35.17
C THR A 16 25.29 24.32 -33.88
N CYS A 17 24.09 23.78 -34.03
CA CYS A 17 23.36 23.14 -32.94
C CYS A 17 24.21 21.99 -32.41
N VAL A 18 24.87 22.21 -31.27
CA VAL A 18 25.44 21.13 -30.47
C VAL A 18 24.25 20.36 -29.88
N PRO A 19 24.01 19.09 -30.24
CA PRO A 19 22.99 18.31 -29.57
C PRO A 19 23.42 18.17 -28.11
N ALA A 20 22.52 18.51 -27.19
CA ALA A 20 22.67 18.16 -25.79
C ALA A 20 22.98 16.65 -25.70
N PRO A 21 23.90 16.21 -24.83
CA PRO A 21 24.16 14.79 -24.68
C PRO A 21 22.83 14.14 -24.30
N ALA A 22 22.37 13.19 -25.12
CA ALA A 22 21.31 12.28 -24.71
C ALA A 22 21.75 11.72 -23.37
N ALA A 23 20.95 11.95 -22.32
CA ALA A 23 21.15 11.28 -21.05
C ALA A 23 21.32 9.80 -21.38
N ALA A 24 22.50 9.24 -21.07
CA ALA A 24 22.77 7.84 -21.26
C ALA A 24 21.55 7.08 -20.71
N ALA A 25 20.94 6.24 -21.55
CA ALA A 25 19.87 5.38 -21.09
C ALA A 25 20.44 4.59 -19.92
N ALA A 26 20.06 4.96 -18.69
CA ALA A 26 20.33 4.14 -17.53
C ALA A 26 19.80 2.75 -17.88
N ASP A 27 20.61 1.70 -17.65
CA ASP A 27 20.18 0.32 -17.81
C ASP A 27 18.89 0.14 -17.00
N ARG A 28 17.73 0.23 -17.68
CA ARG A 28 16.43 0.08 -17.05
C ARG A 28 16.25 -1.40 -16.74
N ASN A 29 15.92 -1.72 -15.50
CA ASN A 29 15.59 -3.09 -15.15
C ASN A 29 14.21 -3.47 -15.72
N ASN A 30 13.97 -4.77 -15.87
CA ASN A 30 12.67 -5.32 -16.27
C ASN A 30 12.17 -6.31 -15.21
N ASP A 31 12.48 -6.05 -13.94
CA ASP A 31 12.07 -6.92 -12.86
C ASP A 31 10.54 -6.87 -12.71
N PRO A 32 9.85 -8.02 -12.54
CA PRO A 32 8.40 -8.02 -12.45
C PRO A 32 7.87 -7.28 -11.22
N VAL A 33 6.66 -6.73 -11.35
CA VAL A 33 5.94 -6.06 -10.27
C VAL A 33 4.86 -6.99 -9.71
N ILE A 34 4.80 -7.11 -8.38
CA ILE A 34 3.72 -7.77 -7.66
C ILE A 34 2.87 -6.71 -6.94
N LEU A 35 1.60 -6.60 -7.34
CA LEU A 35 0.60 -5.78 -6.69
C LEU A 35 -0.05 -6.58 -5.53
N VAL A 36 -0.04 -6.04 -4.32
CA VAL A 36 -0.54 -6.71 -3.11
C VAL A 36 -1.66 -5.89 -2.49
N HIS A 37 -2.89 -6.41 -2.56
CA HIS A 37 -4.08 -5.71 -2.06
C HIS A 37 -4.09 -5.62 -0.54
N GLY A 38 -4.89 -4.70 0.00
CA GLY A 38 -5.06 -4.49 1.43
C GLY A 38 -6.11 -5.35 2.08
N PHE A 39 -6.57 -4.84 3.22
CA PHE A 39 -7.71 -5.36 3.97
C PHE A 39 -8.95 -5.39 3.06
N LEU A 40 -9.66 -6.53 3.04
CA LEU A 40 -10.82 -6.83 2.16
C LEU A 40 -10.57 -6.74 0.66
N GLY A 41 -9.31 -6.67 0.25
CA GLY A 41 -8.99 -6.78 -1.15
C GLY A 41 -9.31 -8.17 -1.68
N PHE A 42 -9.34 -8.25 -3.00
CA PHE A 42 -9.75 -9.43 -3.75
C PHE A 42 -8.91 -9.54 -5.01
N GLY A 43 -8.93 -10.73 -5.60
CA GLY A 43 -8.18 -11.03 -6.81
C GLY A 43 -8.89 -10.63 -8.10
N PRO A 44 -8.18 -10.66 -9.24
CA PRO A 44 -8.75 -10.33 -10.55
C PRO A 44 -9.95 -11.23 -10.92
N ASP A 45 -9.94 -12.49 -10.48
CA ASP A 45 -10.99 -13.45 -10.85
C ASP A 45 -12.29 -13.29 -10.03
N THR A 46 -12.27 -12.51 -8.93
CA THR A 46 -13.41 -12.44 -8.00
C THR A 46 -14.64 -11.76 -8.59
N PHE A 47 -14.46 -10.68 -9.35
CA PHE A 47 -15.53 -9.90 -9.97
C PHE A 47 -15.38 -9.79 -11.49
N GLN A 48 -14.76 -10.80 -12.11
CA GLN A 48 -14.55 -10.86 -13.56
C GLN A 48 -15.83 -10.65 -14.37
N HIS A 49 -16.99 -11.09 -13.86
CA HIS A 49 -18.28 -10.94 -14.56
C HIS A 49 -18.81 -9.50 -14.59
N SER A 50 -18.47 -8.67 -13.59
CA SER A 50 -18.84 -7.24 -13.59
C SER A 50 -17.73 -6.35 -14.17
N GLY A 51 -16.54 -6.92 -14.43
CA GLY A 51 -15.36 -6.18 -14.87
C GLY A 51 -14.75 -5.27 -13.79
N PHE A 52 -15.03 -5.53 -12.52
CA PHE A 52 -14.54 -4.70 -11.41
C PHE A 52 -13.24 -5.26 -10.81
N ASN A 53 -12.17 -4.49 -10.90
CA ASN A 53 -10.84 -4.82 -10.41
C ASN A 53 -10.52 -4.09 -9.11
N TYR A 54 -9.84 -4.78 -8.18
CA TYR A 54 -9.29 -4.10 -7.00
C TYR A 54 -8.31 -3.02 -7.43
N TRP A 55 -7.42 -3.35 -8.36
CA TRP A 55 -6.45 -2.45 -8.97
C TRP A 55 -7.01 -1.84 -10.26
N GLY A 56 -8.00 -0.95 -10.16
CA GLY A 56 -8.47 -0.20 -11.32
C GLY A 56 -9.96 0.17 -11.33
N GLY A 57 -10.78 -0.37 -10.42
CA GLY A 57 -12.22 -0.20 -10.49
C GLY A 57 -12.75 -0.82 -11.79
N TYR A 58 -13.39 -0.03 -12.66
CA TYR A 58 -13.79 -0.48 -14.00
C TYR A 58 -12.68 -0.34 -15.07
N GLY A 59 -11.50 0.14 -14.67
CA GLY A 59 -10.27 0.06 -15.46
C GLY A 59 -9.34 -1.05 -14.94
N ASP A 60 -8.09 -1.01 -15.39
CA ASP A 60 -7.07 -1.96 -14.96
C ASP A 60 -5.70 -1.28 -14.85
N ILE A 61 -5.28 -1.02 -13.61
CA ILE A 61 -3.98 -0.43 -13.30
C ILE A 61 -2.84 -1.39 -13.65
N ALA A 62 -3.03 -2.70 -13.46
CA ALA A 62 -2.00 -3.68 -13.80
C ALA A 62 -1.74 -3.66 -15.31
N SER A 63 -2.80 -3.73 -16.12
CA SER A 63 -2.69 -3.62 -17.58
C SER A 63 -2.12 -2.27 -18.03
N HIS A 64 -2.50 -1.16 -17.38
CA HIS A 64 -1.91 0.16 -17.66
C HIS A 64 -0.39 0.16 -17.44
N MET A 65 0.07 -0.41 -16.31
CA MET A 65 1.50 -0.53 -16.01
C MET A 65 2.25 -1.46 -16.95
N GLN A 66 1.61 -2.54 -17.44
CA GLN A 66 2.22 -3.50 -18.37
C GLN A 66 2.61 -2.88 -19.73
N VAL A 67 1.93 -1.80 -20.14
CA VAL A 67 2.17 -1.14 -21.43
C VAL A 67 2.83 0.24 -21.30
N TYR A 68 2.91 0.78 -20.10
CA TYR A 68 3.46 2.11 -19.86
C TYR A 68 4.96 2.15 -20.12
N ARG A 69 5.39 2.90 -21.14
CA ARG A 69 6.79 3.05 -21.58
C ARG A 69 7.51 1.77 -21.98
N GLY A 70 6.76 0.73 -22.32
CA GLY A 70 7.29 -0.55 -22.79
C GLY A 70 6.53 -1.73 -22.19
N PRO A 71 6.82 -2.95 -22.65
CA PRO A 71 6.26 -4.16 -22.07
C PRO A 71 6.89 -4.44 -20.71
N HIS A 72 6.07 -4.53 -19.67
CA HIS A 72 6.47 -4.89 -18.31
C HIS A 72 5.64 -6.04 -17.77
N THR A 73 6.22 -6.88 -16.92
CA THR A 73 5.50 -7.95 -16.24
C THR A 73 4.91 -7.44 -14.93
N VAL A 74 3.59 -7.46 -14.80
CA VAL A 74 2.86 -7.02 -13.60
C VAL A 74 1.83 -8.08 -13.23
N PHE A 75 1.89 -8.55 -11.99
CA PHE A 75 0.96 -9.52 -11.43
C PHE A 75 0.14 -8.90 -10.30
N ALA A 76 -1.13 -9.28 -10.19
CA ALA A 76 -1.97 -8.99 -9.03
C ALA A 76 -2.04 -10.23 -8.13
N ALA A 77 -1.40 -10.16 -6.96
CA ALA A 77 -1.44 -11.22 -5.96
C ALA A 77 -2.75 -11.20 -5.16
N VAL A 78 -3.12 -12.36 -4.62
CA VAL A 78 -4.33 -12.58 -3.82
C VAL A 78 -3.94 -13.23 -2.50
N VAL A 79 -4.23 -12.54 -1.41
CA VAL A 79 -3.90 -12.97 -0.04
C VAL A 79 -5.15 -12.91 0.83
N GLY A 80 -5.12 -13.53 2.02
CA GLY A 80 -6.24 -13.48 2.96
C GLY A 80 -6.78 -12.05 3.20
N PRO A 81 -8.07 -11.76 2.93
CA PRO A 81 -8.62 -10.41 3.01
C PRO A 81 -8.69 -9.87 4.45
N VAL A 82 -8.74 -10.76 5.44
CA VAL A 82 -8.91 -10.46 6.88
C VAL A 82 -7.91 -11.24 7.75
N SER A 83 -6.82 -11.71 7.15
CA SER A 83 -5.77 -12.50 7.80
C SER A 83 -4.67 -11.62 8.39
N SER A 84 -3.82 -12.20 9.25
CA SER A 84 -2.65 -11.52 9.80
C SER A 84 -1.63 -11.18 8.71
N ASN A 85 -0.76 -10.20 8.94
CA ASN A 85 0.33 -9.89 8.01
C ASN A 85 1.27 -11.10 7.80
N TRP A 86 1.46 -11.93 8.83
CA TRP A 86 2.23 -13.17 8.76
C TRP A 86 1.59 -14.18 7.79
N ASP A 87 0.31 -14.49 7.98
CA ASP A 87 -0.42 -15.44 7.14
C ASP A 87 -0.50 -14.95 5.69
N ARG A 88 -0.73 -13.64 5.51
CA ARG A 88 -0.75 -13.00 4.19
C ARG A 88 0.63 -13.04 3.52
N ALA A 89 1.72 -12.94 4.27
CA ALA A 89 3.07 -13.10 3.73
C ALA A 89 3.35 -14.55 3.30
N ALA A 90 2.84 -15.54 4.04
CA ALA A 90 2.94 -16.96 3.66
C ALA A 90 2.10 -17.27 2.40
N ASP A 91 0.87 -16.74 2.32
CA ASP A 91 0.03 -16.77 1.11
C ASP A 91 0.81 -16.21 -0.09
N LEU A 92 1.34 -14.98 0.06
CA LEU A 92 2.06 -14.27 -0.99
C LEU A 92 3.30 -15.03 -1.46
N TYR A 93 4.08 -15.59 -0.54
CA TYR A 93 5.28 -16.37 -0.87
C TYR A 93 4.94 -17.60 -1.71
N ALA A 94 3.96 -18.40 -1.28
CA ALA A 94 3.56 -19.62 -2.00
C ALA A 94 2.95 -19.30 -3.38
N GLN A 95 2.16 -18.24 -3.48
CA GLN A 95 1.57 -17.80 -4.73
C GLN A 95 2.62 -17.31 -5.75
N ILE A 96 3.68 -16.63 -5.29
CA ILE A 96 4.75 -16.16 -6.18
C ILE A 96 5.69 -17.30 -6.55
N LYS A 97 6.26 -17.98 -5.54
CA LYS A 97 7.34 -18.96 -5.74
C LYS A 97 6.83 -20.32 -6.21
N GLY A 98 5.59 -20.66 -5.88
CA GLY A 98 5.02 -21.99 -6.03
C GLY A 98 5.19 -22.86 -4.78
N GLY A 99 4.43 -23.95 -4.74
CA GLY A 99 4.25 -24.80 -3.57
C GLY A 99 2.95 -24.52 -2.83
N CYS A 100 2.79 -25.17 -1.67
CA CYS A 100 1.63 -25.00 -0.81
C CYS A 100 1.93 -24.07 0.36
N VAL A 101 0.92 -23.30 0.77
CA VAL A 101 1.02 -22.44 1.95
C VAL A 101 1.27 -23.27 3.19
N ASP A 102 2.22 -22.80 4.00
CA ASP A 102 2.48 -23.24 5.35
C ASP A 102 2.58 -22.00 6.23
N TYR A 103 1.63 -21.83 7.15
CA TYR A 103 1.62 -20.69 8.08
C TYR A 103 2.62 -20.86 9.23
N GLY A 104 3.28 -22.00 9.35
CA GLY A 104 4.25 -22.29 10.39
C GLY A 104 3.64 -22.95 11.63
N ALA A 105 4.23 -24.07 12.05
CA ALA A 105 3.73 -24.89 13.15
C ALA A 105 3.74 -24.16 14.50
N ALA A 106 4.79 -23.39 14.79
CA ALA A 106 4.90 -22.64 16.03
C ALA A 106 3.99 -21.41 16.03
N HIS A 107 3.94 -20.69 14.89
CA HIS A 107 3.04 -19.57 14.71
C HIS A 107 1.58 -19.97 14.93
N VAL A 108 1.10 -21.00 14.25
CA VAL A 108 -0.30 -21.45 14.35
C VAL A 108 -0.62 -21.93 15.76
N ARG A 109 0.30 -22.62 16.44
CA ARG A 109 0.11 -23.04 17.83
C ARG A 109 -0.02 -21.86 18.80
N LYS A 110 0.73 -20.78 18.58
CA LYS A 110 0.82 -19.64 19.50
C LYS A 110 -0.21 -18.54 19.21
N TYR A 111 -0.49 -18.32 17.94
CA TYR A 111 -1.26 -17.18 17.45
C TYR A 111 -2.44 -17.59 16.57
N GLY A 112 -2.52 -18.85 16.13
CA GLY A 112 -3.58 -19.31 15.24
C GLY A 112 -4.98 -19.13 15.85
N LEU A 113 -5.94 -18.82 15.00
CA LEU A 113 -7.35 -18.81 15.37
C LEU A 113 -7.79 -20.25 15.73
N PRO A 114 -8.81 -20.43 16.59
CA PRO A 114 -9.36 -21.75 16.87
C PRO A 114 -9.72 -22.51 15.58
N GLY A 115 -9.10 -23.67 15.37
CA GLY A 115 -9.30 -24.50 14.17
C GLY A 115 -8.48 -24.09 12.94
N GLN A 116 -7.61 -23.09 13.04
CA GLN A 116 -6.70 -22.71 11.95
C GLN A 116 -5.77 -23.88 11.61
N GLN A 117 -5.79 -24.29 10.34
CA GLN A 117 -4.88 -25.30 9.81
C GLN A 117 -3.54 -24.66 9.48
N GLN A 118 -2.43 -25.32 9.84
CA GLN A 118 -1.09 -24.88 9.46
C GLN A 118 -0.91 -24.88 7.94
N LYS A 119 -1.37 -25.94 7.27
CA LYS A 119 -1.28 -26.14 5.82
C LYS A 119 -2.69 -26.31 5.26
N PRO A 120 -3.39 -25.20 4.93
CA PRO A 120 -4.75 -25.29 4.43
C PRO A 120 -4.80 -25.97 3.06
N ALA A 121 -5.73 -26.90 2.88
CA ALA A 121 -5.98 -27.53 1.59
C ALA A 121 -6.40 -26.50 0.53
N GLY A 122 -5.97 -26.70 -0.72
CA GLY A 122 -6.34 -25.85 -1.85
C GLY A 122 -5.56 -24.53 -1.98
N LYS A 123 -4.63 -24.23 -1.07
CA LYS A 123 -3.69 -23.11 -1.19
C LYS A 123 -2.34 -23.57 -1.71
N CYS A 124 -2.32 -24.07 -2.95
CA CYS A 124 -1.13 -24.56 -3.62
C CYS A 124 -1.02 -23.98 -5.03
N TRP A 125 0.20 -23.71 -5.46
CA TRP A 125 0.50 -23.22 -6.81
C TRP A 125 1.58 -24.06 -7.46
N ALA A 126 1.38 -24.43 -8.72
CA ALA A 126 2.35 -25.21 -9.48
C ALA A 126 3.45 -24.31 -10.02
N ALA A 127 4.71 -24.67 -9.74
CA ALA A 127 5.88 -23.97 -10.26
C ALA A 127 6.18 -24.36 -11.72
N ASP A 128 5.83 -25.58 -12.13
CA ASP A 128 6.08 -26.10 -13.48
C ASP A 128 4.75 -26.51 -14.15
N PRO A 129 4.32 -25.84 -15.23
CA PRO A 129 3.10 -26.22 -15.95
C PRO A 129 3.21 -27.60 -16.61
N GLY A 130 4.42 -28.09 -16.91
CA GLY A 130 4.66 -29.42 -17.45
C GLY A 130 4.61 -30.54 -16.41
N ASN A 131 4.67 -30.20 -15.11
CA ASN A 131 4.62 -31.14 -14.00
C ASN A 131 3.64 -30.68 -12.91
N ASN A 132 2.35 -30.69 -13.26
CA ASN A 132 1.24 -30.25 -12.40
C ASN A 132 0.16 -31.34 -12.26
N PRO A 133 0.45 -32.48 -11.59
CA PRO A 133 -0.48 -33.61 -11.50
C PRO A 133 -1.78 -33.27 -10.75
N GLU A 134 -1.72 -32.32 -9.81
CA GLU A 134 -2.85 -31.90 -8.98
C GLU A 134 -3.69 -30.77 -9.63
N ASN A 135 -3.30 -30.33 -10.83
CA ASN A 135 -3.93 -29.23 -11.57
C ASN A 135 -4.11 -27.94 -10.73
N TYR A 136 -3.08 -27.59 -9.96
CA TYR A 136 -3.05 -26.35 -9.20
C TYR A 136 -2.93 -25.13 -10.13
N PRO A 137 -3.42 -23.95 -9.72
CA PRO A 137 -3.10 -22.69 -10.39
C PRO A 137 -1.58 -22.51 -10.52
N LEU A 138 -1.12 -21.86 -11.59
CA LEU A 138 0.31 -21.60 -11.77
C LEU A 138 0.81 -20.54 -10.79
N ALA A 139 2.01 -20.73 -10.27
CA ALA A 139 2.68 -19.71 -9.47
C ALA A 139 3.06 -18.51 -10.35
N LEU A 140 3.03 -17.30 -9.76
CA LEU A 140 3.20 -16.07 -10.52
C LEU A 140 4.61 -15.93 -11.10
N TYR A 141 5.64 -16.31 -10.32
CA TYR A 141 7.02 -16.18 -10.74
C TYR A 141 7.96 -17.22 -10.07
N PRO A 142 7.94 -18.49 -10.51
CA PRO A 142 8.74 -19.56 -9.93
C PRO A 142 10.26 -19.31 -9.94
N ALA A 143 10.74 -18.52 -10.90
CA ALA A 143 12.14 -18.14 -11.02
C ALA A 143 12.63 -17.20 -9.90
N TRP A 144 11.72 -16.66 -9.09
CA TRP A 144 12.03 -15.66 -8.06
C TRP A 144 13.17 -16.07 -7.13
N ASP A 145 14.27 -15.34 -7.20
CA ASP A 145 15.45 -15.49 -6.35
C ASP A 145 16.29 -14.19 -6.35
N ALA A 146 17.54 -14.23 -5.87
CA ALA A 146 18.42 -13.07 -5.85
C ALA A 146 18.92 -12.62 -7.24
N GLY A 147 18.89 -13.52 -8.24
CA GLY A 147 19.19 -13.20 -9.64
C GLY A 147 17.96 -12.71 -10.41
N HIS A 148 16.77 -12.99 -9.91
CA HIS A 148 15.48 -12.60 -10.48
C HIS A 148 14.62 -11.87 -9.42
N PRO A 149 15.04 -10.68 -8.97
CA PRO A 149 14.34 -9.97 -7.90
C PRO A 149 13.00 -9.39 -8.37
N LEU A 150 12.17 -9.00 -7.40
CA LEU A 150 10.85 -8.43 -7.67
C LEU A 150 10.69 -7.02 -7.09
N HIS A 151 9.84 -6.24 -7.74
CA HIS A 151 9.24 -5.03 -7.18
C HIS A 151 7.90 -5.37 -6.53
N PHE A 152 7.62 -4.81 -5.36
CA PHE A 152 6.32 -4.95 -4.70
C PHE A 152 5.62 -3.60 -4.57
N ILE A 153 4.33 -3.55 -4.89
CA ILE A 153 3.47 -2.39 -4.63
C ILE A 153 2.32 -2.85 -3.73
N GLY A 154 2.27 -2.32 -2.51
CA GLY A 154 1.24 -2.65 -1.53
C GLY A 154 0.29 -1.49 -1.30
N HIS A 155 -1.00 -1.73 -1.48
CA HIS A 155 -2.03 -0.77 -1.06
C HIS A 155 -2.55 -1.12 0.34
N SER A 156 -2.76 -0.13 1.21
CA SER A 156 -3.35 -0.33 2.54
C SER A 156 -2.56 -1.39 3.34
N GLN A 157 -3.21 -2.38 3.95
CA GLN A 157 -2.55 -3.51 4.65
C GLN A 157 -1.61 -4.35 3.75
N GLY A 158 -1.71 -4.23 2.42
CA GLY A 158 -0.77 -4.85 1.48
C GLY A 158 0.66 -4.38 1.73
N GLY A 159 0.85 -3.10 2.10
CA GLY A 159 2.17 -2.56 2.44
C GLY A 159 2.77 -3.18 3.71
N THR A 160 1.97 -3.42 4.76
CA THR A 160 2.45 -4.12 5.97
C THR A 160 2.66 -5.62 5.69
N THR A 161 1.88 -6.22 4.79
CA THR A 161 2.08 -7.61 4.35
C THR A 161 3.44 -7.79 3.67
N ILE A 162 3.81 -6.88 2.76
CA ILE A 162 5.11 -6.93 2.08
C ILE A 162 6.26 -6.75 3.07
N ARG A 163 6.10 -5.88 4.08
CA ARG A 163 7.10 -5.74 5.15
C ARG A 163 7.29 -7.02 5.95
N ALA A 164 6.20 -7.72 6.27
CA ALA A 164 6.26 -9.03 6.92
C ALA A 164 6.97 -10.07 6.03
N LEU A 165 6.65 -10.09 4.74
CA LEU A 165 7.31 -10.96 3.77
C LEU A 165 8.82 -10.69 3.72
N VAL A 166 9.25 -9.43 3.63
CA VAL A 166 10.68 -9.08 3.63
C VAL A 166 11.37 -9.57 4.90
N GLU A 167 10.79 -9.31 6.08
CA GLU A 167 11.35 -9.75 7.36
C GLU A 167 11.55 -11.28 7.38
N LEU A 168 10.54 -12.04 6.93
CA LEU A 168 10.59 -13.50 6.87
C LEU A 168 11.57 -14.03 5.82
N LEU A 169 11.65 -13.39 4.64
CA LEU A 169 12.60 -13.78 3.60
C LEU A 169 14.04 -13.63 4.08
N GLU A 170 14.37 -12.50 4.70
CA GLU A 170 15.75 -12.20 5.10
C GLU A 170 16.14 -12.95 6.38
N HIS A 171 15.25 -13.03 7.37
CA HIS A 171 15.59 -13.47 8.73
C HIS A 171 14.86 -14.74 9.19
N GLY A 172 13.78 -15.12 8.52
CA GLY A 172 13.00 -16.31 8.89
C GLY A 172 12.22 -16.15 10.19
N SER A 173 11.80 -17.27 10.76
CA SER A 173 11.25 -17.34 12.12
C SER A 173 12.33 -17.82 13.09
N PRO A 174 12.41 -17.27 14.31
CA PRO A 174 13.28 -17.81 15.35
C PRO A 174 12.74 -19.14 15.93
N ASP A 175 11.46 -19.43 15.74
CA ASP A 175 10.80 -20.65 16.22
C ASP A 175 10.84 -21.75 15.14
N ASP A 176 10.68 -23.02 15.56
CA ASP A 176 10.54 -24.14 14.61
C ASP A 176 9.15 -24.14 13.97
N GLU A 177 9.08 -23.60 12.75
CA GLU A 177 7.86 -23.51 11.96
C GLU A 177 7.55 -24.78 11.15
N GLY A 178 8.28 -25.88 11.34
CA GLY A 178 8.03 -27.12 10.60
C GLY A 178 8.68 -27.16 9.21
N GLY A 179 9.74 -26.38 9.02
CA GLY A 179 10.70 -26.55 7.93
C GLY A 179 10.36 -25.90 6.57
N HIS A 180 9.24 -25.16 6.45
CA HIS A 180 8.90 -24.43 5.23
C HIS A 180 9.98 -23.40 4.87
N THR A 181 10.29 -23.25 3.58
CA THR A 181 11.47 -22.52 3.12
C THR A 181 11.43 -21.04 3.46
N LEU A 182 10.24 -20.42 3.48
CA LEU A 182 10.05 -19.03 3.88
C LEU A 182 10.70 -18.75 5.25
N PHE A 183 10.40 -19.59 6.25
CA PHE A 183 10.81 -19.38 7.64
C PHE A 183 12.28 -19.66 7.94
N LYS A 184 13.07 -20.11 6.97
CA LYS A 184 14.52 -20.33 7.13
C LYS A 184 15.36 -19.05 7.00
N GLY A 185 14.78 -17.95 6.54
CA GLY A 185 15.52 -16.72 6.24
C GLY A 185 16.51 -16.89 5.08
N GLY A 186 17.52 -16.02 5.02
CA GLY A 186 18.66 -16.11 4.11
C GLY A 186 18.42 -15.70 2.66
N LYS A 187 17.26 -15.10 2.35
CA LYS A 187 16.86 -14.74 0.97
C LYS A 187 17.10 -13.26 0.68
N LEU A 188 18.29 -12.78 1.06
CA LEU A 188 18.73 -11.41 0.76
C LEU A 188 18.77 -11.18 -0.76
N GLY A 189 18.34 -10.00 -1.21
CA GLY A 189 18.36 -9.61 -2.62
C GLY A 189 17.19 -10.12 -3.46
N TRP A 190 16.25 -10.90 -2.91
CA TRP A 190 15.05 -11.35 -3.64
C TRP A 190 14.05 -10.20 -3.92
N VAL A 191 14.15 -9.11 -3.19
CA VAL A 191 13.29 -7.93 -3.35
C VAL A 191 14.16 -6.75 -3.76
N ARG A 192 13.83 -6.10 -4.89
CA ARG A 192 14.51 -4.88 -5.32
C ARG A 192 13.93 -3.64 -4.65
N SER A 193 12.60 -3.50 -4.68
CA SER A 193 11.92 -2.37 -4.05
C SER A 193 10.56 -2.73 -3.46
N VAL A 194 10.14 -1.92 -2.51
CA VAL A 194 8.81 -1.94 -1.90
C VAL A 194 8.22 -0.54 -1.99
N THR A 195 7.07 -0.40 -2.63
CA THR A 195 6.29 0.83 -2.65
C THR A 195 5.00 0.61 -1.87
N THR A 196 4.69 1.48 -0.93
CA THR A 196 3.44 1.44 -0.18
C THR A 196 2.56 2.63 -0.51
N ILE A 197 1.25 2.39 -0.59
CA ILE A 197 0.24 3.39 -0.96
C ILE A 197 -0.88 3.32 0.07
N SER A 198 -1.17 4.44 0.74
CA SER A 198 -2.21 4.51 1.77
C SER A 198 -2.03 3.49 2.91
N THR A 199 -0.79 3.05 3.16
CA THR A 199 -0.51 1.97 4.11
C THR A 199 -0.53 2.48 5.56
N PRO A 200 -1.22 1.80 6.48
CA PRO A 200 -1.22 2.16 7.89
C PRO A 200 0.07 1.69 8.59
N HIS A 201 1.23 2.27 8.27
CA HIS A 201 2.51 1.84 8.87
C HIS A 201 2.53 2.01 10.40
N ASN A 202 1.77 2.97 10.91
CA ASN A 202 1.60 3.23 12.34
C ASN A 202 0.18 2.88 12.78
N GLY A 203 -0.56 2.09 12.01
CA GLY A 203 -1.96 1.74 12.28
C GLY A 203 -2.93 2.82 11.84
N THR A 204 -4.22 2.60 12.09
CA THR A 204 -5.30 3.52 11.82
C THR A 204 -6.19 3.67 13.06
N THR A 205 -6.57 4.89 13.38
CA THR A 205 -7.57 5.16 14.41
C THR A 205 -8.94 4.63 14.04
N PHE A 206 -9.18 4.24 12.77
CA PHE A 206 -10.43 3.58 12.37
C PHE A 206 -10.67 2.31 13.20
N ALA A 207 -9.63 1.51 13.47
CA ALA A 207 -9.74 0.31 14.30
C ALA A 207 -10.19 0.64 15.74
N ASP A 208 -9.65 1.71 16.32
CA ASP A 208 -9.94 2.10 17.71
C ASP A 208 -11.24 2.90 17.86
N ALA A 209 -11.47 3.86 16.96
CA ALA A 209 -12.55 4.84 17.04
C ALA A 209 -13.87 4.32 16.47
N VAL A 210 -13.81 3.44 15.46
CA VAL A 210 -14.99 2.97 14.73
C VAL A 210 -15.30 1.52 15.09
N LEU A 211 -14.35 0.60 14.85
CA LEU A 211 -14.62 -0.83 14.98
C LEU A 211 -14.91 -1.24 16.42
N ASN A 212 -14.19 -0.67 17.40
CA ASN A 212 -14.34 -1.03 18.82
C ASN A 212 -15.55 -0.37 19.54
N VAL A 213 -16.25 0.58 18.89
CA VAL A 213 -17.29 1.39 19.55
C VAL A 213 -18.67 1.23 18.88
N ALA A 214 -18.75 0.62 17.69
CA ALA A 214 -20.02 0.41 17.00
C ALA A 214 -20.90 -0.63 17.76
N PRO A 215 -22.11 -0.25 18.24
CA PRO A 215 -23.05 -1.22 18.81
C PRO A 215 -23.52 -2.21 17.73
N PRO A 216 -23.93 -3.45 18.05
CA PRO A 216 -24.43 -4.41 17.08
C PRO A 216 -25.81 -3.96 16.53
N LEU A 217 -25.82 -3.14 15.49
CA LEU A 217 -26.97 -2.85 14.65
C LEU A 217 -27.05 -3.83 13.46
N GLN A 218 -28.26 -4.21 13.06
CA GLN A 218 -28.54 -5.28 12.08
C GLN A 218 -28.47 -4.80 10.62
N THR A 219 -27.48 -3.99 10.24
CA THR A 219 -27.30 -3.58 8.83
C THR A 219 -26.23 -4.43 8.15
N PRO A 220 -26.24 -4.59 6.81
CA PRO A 220 -25.19 -5.33 6.08
C PRO A 220 -23.77 -4.81 6.34
N LEU A 221 -23.64 -3.49 6.52
CA LEU A 221 -22.39 -2.80 6.87
C LEU A 221 -21.88 -3.20 8.27
N LEU A 222 -22.77 -3.60 9.17
CA LEU A 222 -22.41 -4.12 10.49
C LEU A 222 -22.19 -5.62 10.54
N GLN A 223 -22.78 -6.42 9.65
CA GLN A 223 -22.37 -7.83 9.51
C GLN A 223 -20.89 -7.89 9.11
N TRP A 224 -20.49 -7.05 8.17
CA TRP A 224 -19.10 -6.84 7.79
C TRP A 224 -18.21 -6.39 8.97
N ALA A 225 -18.64 -5.41 9.77
CA ALA A 225 -17.92 -4.97 10.98
C ALA A 225 -17.86 -6.04 12.08
N THR A 226 -18.86 -6.92 12.15
CA THR A 226 -18.92 -8.03 13.14
C THR A 226 -18.00 -9.19 12.74
N GLU A 227 -17.92 -9.54 11.45
CA GLU A 227 -16.91 -10.50 10.94
C GLU A 227 -15.49 -9.95 11.17
N LEU A 228 -15.32 -8.65 10.96
CA LEU A 228 -14.12 -7.91 11.32
C LEU A 228 -13.71 -8.07 12.78
N LEU A 229 -14.64 -7.81 13.72
CA LEU A 229 -14.41 -7.96 15.17
C LEU A 229 -14.11 -9.41 15.58
N ARG A 230 -14.55 -10.41 14.80
CA ARG A 230 -14.20 -11.83 15.01
C ARG A 230 -12.75 -12.14 14.62
N HIS A 231 -12.18 -11.42 13.66
CA HIS A 231 -10.79 -11.57 13.23
C HIS A 231 -9.85 -10.66 14.04
N ARG A 232 -9.60 -11.05 15.30
CA ARG A 232 -8.81 -10.30 16.29
C ARG A 232 -7.46 -9.80 15.77
N TRP A 233 -6.81 -10.54 14.87
CA TRP A 233 -5.47 -10.21 14.37
C TRP A 233 -5.44 -9.04 13.40
N ALA A 234 -6.27 -9.04 12.35
CA ALA A 234 -6.28 -7.93 11.39
C ALA A 234 -6.65 -6.61 12.08
N ASN A 235 -7.65 -6.64 12.97
CA ASN A 235 -8.02 -5.46 13.77
C ASN A 235 -6.90 -5.00 14.70
N TRP A 236 -6.26 -5.94 15.40
CA TRP A 236 -5.17 -5.60 16.29
C TRP A 236 -3.98 -5.02 15.51
N GLU A 237 -3.51 -5.69 14.45
CA GLU A 237 -2.37 -5.25 13.65
C GLU A 237 -2.62 -3.92 12.93
N MET A 238 -3.88 -3.62 12.58
CA MET A 238 -4.25 -2.32 12.02
C MET A 238 -4.45 -1.23 13.08
N SER A 239 -4.57 -1.57 14.37
CA SER A 239 -4.61 -0.56 15.43
C SER A 239 -3.24 0.11 15.61
N PRO A 240 -3.17 1.36 16.14
CA PRO A 240 -1.90 2.01 16.42
C PRO A 240 -0.96 1.20 17.32
N ASP A 241 -1.51 0.49 18.31
CA ASP A 241 -0.71 -0.33 19.22
C ASP A 241 -0.16 -1.58 18.55
N GLY A 242 -0.99 -2.30 17.77
CA GLY A 242 -0.54 -3.47 17.05
C GLY A 242 0.46 -3.11 15.97
N ALA A 243 0.28 -1.98 15.28
CA ALA A 243 1.27 -1.47 14.34
C ALA A 243 2.59 -1.07 15.03
N ARG A 244 2.56 -0.50 16.24
CA ARG A 244 3.78 -0.26 17.04
C ARG A 244 4.51 -1.58 17.35
N ALA A 245 3.78 -2.62 17.77
CA ALA A 245 4.36 -3.93 18.01
C ALA A 245 4.92 -4.56 16.73
N PHE A 246 4.19 -4.43 15.62
CA PHE A 246 4.60 -4.88 14.30
C PHE A 246 5.88 -4.18 13.83
N ASN A 247 6.02 -2.87 14.06
CA ASN A 247 7.20 -2.10 13.68
C ASN A 247 8.45 -2.49 14.46
N ALA A 248 8.32 -2.98 15.69
CA ALA A 248 9.45 -3.53 16.44
C ALA A 248 9.96 -4.85 15.84
N TRP A 249 9.09 -5.59 15.14
CA TRP A 249 9.43 -6.87 14.50
C TRP A 249 9.86 -6.71 13.04
N ALA A 250 9.06 -6.04 12.21
CA ALA A 250 9.28 -5.93 10.76
C ALA A 250 10.21 -4.77 10.41
N ARG A 251 11.50 -5.08 10.23
CA ARG A 251 12.59 -4.10 10.01
C ARG A 251 12.59 -3.50 8.61
N THR A 252 13.32 -2.40 8.44
CA THR A 252 13.67 -1.86 7.12
C THR A 252 15.01 -2.47 6.70
N SER A 253 15.00 -3.28 5.64
CA SER A 253 16.22 -3.89 5.09
C SER A 253 17.14 -2.83 4.50
N PRO A 254 18.45 -2.84 4.82
CA PRO A 254 19.41 -1.92 4.19
C PRO A 254 19.64 -2.21 2.69
N HIS A 255 19.14 -3.33 2.17
CA HIS A 255 19.40 -3.79 0.80
C HIS A 255 18.30 -3.45 -0.21
N ILE A 256 17.15 -2.96 0.27
CA ILE A 256 15.93 -2.71 -0.51
C ILE A 256 15.66 -1.20 -0.63
N TYR A 257 15.15 -0.77 -1.79
CA TYR A 257 14.59 0.57 -1.94
C TYR A 257 13.14 0.61 -1.41
N TYR A 258 12.85 1.49 -0.46
CA TYR A 258 11.49 1.68 0.06
C TYR A 258 10.92 3.01 -0.41
N TYR A 259 9.66 3.00 -0.86
CA TYR A 259 8.88 4.18 -1.21
C TYR A 259 7.55 4.15 -0.47
N SER A 260 7.05 5.34 -0.15
CA SER A 260 5.74 5.49 0.48
C SER A 260 4.98 6.66 -0.13
N VAL A 261 3.68 6.44 -0.32
CA VAL A 261 2.73 7.39 -0.87
C VAL A 261 1.61 7.59 0.14
N GLY A 262 1.42 8.84 0.57
CA GLY A 262 0.28 9.20 1.41
C GLY A 262 -0.90 9.69 0.58
N THR A 263 -2.10 9.51 1.11
CA THR A 263 -3.39 10.01 0.60
C THR A 263 -4.08 10.84 1.68
N MET A 264 -4.94 11.76 1.25
CA MET A 264 -5.72 12.58 2.16
C MET A 264 -6.97 13.11 1.46
N ALA A 265 -8.13 12.81 2.01
CA ALA A 265 -9.43 13.26 1.52
C ALA A 265 -10.25 13.97 2.60
N THR A 266 -9.60 14.44 3.67
CA THR A 266 -10.18 15.37 4.65
C THR A 266 -9.59 16.77 4.56
N GLU A 267 -10.33 17.74 5.06
CA GLU A 267 -9.87 19.12 5.26
C GLU A 267 -10.19 19.60 6.67
N ALA A 268 -9.40 20.55 7.18
CA ALA A 268 -9.72 21.22 8.43
C ALA A 268 -11.09 21.91 8.33
N GLY A 269 -11.84 21.93 9.43
CA GLY A 269 -13.11 22.65 9.45
C GLY A 269 -12.93 24.12 9.11
N SER A 270 -13.92 24.71 8.44
CA SER A 270 -13.96 26.14 8.16
C SER A 270 -15.32 26.71 8.55
N TRP A 271 -15.34 27.94 9.06
CA TRP A 271 -16.57 28.67 9.36
C TRP A 271 -17.42 28.87 8.11
N CYS A 272 -16.80 29.15 6.96
CA CYS A 272 -17.48 29.15 5.68
C CYS A 272 -16.59 28.60 4.56
N CYS A 273 -17.22 27.77 3.73
CA CYS A 273 -16.83 27.41 2.38
C CYS A 273 -15.40 26.85 2.19
N ASN A 274 -15.29 25.52 2.21
CA ASN A 274 -14.16 24.74 1.69
C ASN A 274 -14.70 23.47 0.99
N GLY A 275 -13.82 22.52 0.63
CA GLY A 275 -14.19 21.31 -0.10
C GLY A 275 -14.95 20.26 0.72
N THR A 276 -15.22 20.53 2.00
CA THR A 276 -15.85 19.57 2.93
C THR A 276 -17.32 19.29 2.63
N ASP A 277 -17.78 18.10 2.97
CA ASP A 277 -19.17 17.70 2.84
C ASP A 277 -20.03 18.23 4.00
N ARG A 278 -20.67 19.38 3.75
CA ARG A 278 -21.56 20.04 4.72
C ARG A 278 -22.89 19.29 4.94
N ALA A 279 -23.27 18.36 4.07
CA ALA A 279 -24.45 17.53 4.31
C ALA A 279 -24.18 16.48 5.40
N ILE A 280 -22.94 16.00 5.49
CA ILE A 280 -22.49 15.07 6.53
C ILE A 280 -22.07 15.81 7.81
N ALA A 281 -21.30 16.90 7.67
CA ALA A 281 -20.80 17.69 8.80
C ALA A 281 -21.16 19.17 8.62
N PRO A 282 -22.41 19.57 8.95
CA PRO A 282 -22.86 20.96 8.78
C PRO A 282 -22.16 21.93 9.74
N ILE A 283 -21.88 21.48 10.96
CA ILE A 283 -21.15 22.22 11.98
C ILE A 283 -19.72 21.71 12.02
N GLN A 284 -18.76 22.61 11.87
CA GLN A 284 -17.34 22.28 11.78
C GLN A 284 -16.49 23.21 12.64
N THR A 285 -15.42 22.68 13.20
CA THR A 285 -14.43 23.40 13.98
C THR A 285 -13.07 23.36 13.28
N VAL A 286 -12.30 24.43 13.36
CA VAL A 286 -10.97 24.51 12.73
C VAL A 286 -9.95 23.56 13.36
N ALA A 287 -10.26 23.00 14.54
CA ALA A 287 -9.39 22.08 15.27
C ALA A 287 -9.44 20.64 14.74
N ASN A 288 -10.51 20.28 14.02
CA ASN A 288 -10.80 18.93 13.57
C ASN A 288 -10.80 18.83 12.03
N GLN A 289 -10.83 17.59 11.54
CA GLN A 289 -10.88 17.28 10.12
C GLN A 289 -12.26 16.76 9.72
N TYR A 290 -12.66 17.04 8.48
CA TYR A 290 -13.95 16.64 7.92
C TYR A 290 -13.75 16.09 6.50
N PRO A 291 -14.57 15.12 6.08
CA PRO A 291 -14.46 14.56 4.75
C PRO A 291 -14.73 15.60 3.68
N ARG A 292 -13.98 15.53 2.58
CA ARG A 292 -14.31 16.25 1.36
C ARG A 292 -15.59 15.71 0.72
N ARG A 293 -16.25 16.53 -0.09
CA ARG A 293 -17.46 16.16 -0.83
C ARG A 293 -17.21 15.02 -1.82
N ASP A 294 -16.02 14.97 -2.41
CA ASP A 294 -15.60 13.97 -3.39
C ASP A 294 -15.10 12.66 -2.76
N MET A 295 -15.00 12.54 -1.43
CA MET A 295 -14.72 11.27 -0.77
C MET A 295 -15.83 10.25 -1.02
N ILE A 296 -15.45 8.99 -1.22
CA ILE A 296 -16.33 7.85 -1.41
C ILE A 296 -17.39 7.78 -0.29
N PRO A 297 -18.68 7.63 -0.64
CA PRO A 297 -19.76 7.70 0.35
C PRO A 297 -19.63 6.70 1.51
N ALA A 298 -19.08 5.50 1.24
CA ALA A 298 -19.01 4.41 2.21
C ALA A 298 -18.21 4.75 3.48
N PHE A 299 -17.17 5.57 3.37
CA PHE A 299 -16.26 5.88 4.50
C PHE A 299 -16.42 7.31 5.04
N LYS A 300 -17.17 8.13 4.32
CA LYS A 300 -17.40 9.55 4.62
C LYS A 300 -17.91 9.79 6.05
N GLY A 301 -18.85 8.96 6.51
CA GLY A 301 -19.46 9.10 7.83
C GLY A 301 -18.49 8.90 9.01
N MET A 302 -17.33 8.30 8.80
CA MET A 302 -16.37 7.96 9.87
C MET A 302 -15.10 8.81 9.84
N ALA A 303 -14.88 9.55 8.74
CA ALA A 303 -13.67 10.32 8.48
C ALA A 303 -13.58 11.65 9.28
N GLY A 304 -14.72 12.19 9.70
CA GLY A 304 -14.82 13.50 10.34
C GLY A 304 -14.60 13.50 11.85
N GLU A 305 -14.85 14.64 12.49
CA GLU A 305 -14.82 14.78 13.96
C GLU A 305 -15.70 13.75 14.68
N TRP A 306 -16.87 13.47 14.11
CA TRP A 306 -17.90 12.59 14.67
C TRP A 306 -18.23 11.48 13.67
N ILE A 307 -18.59 10.31 14.18
CA ILE A 307 -19.17 9.24 13.36
C ILE A 307 -20.62 9.60 13.05
N VAL A 308 -20.98 9.83 11.79
CA VAL A 308 -22.35 10.20 11.41
C VAL A 308 -23.19 8.94 11.21
N PRO A 309 -24.41 8.84 11.81
CA PRO A 309 -25.18 9.89 12.51
C PRO A 309 -24.96 9.98 14.04
N SER A 310 -24.03 9.22 14.62
CA SER A 310 -23.72 9.23 16.06
C SER A 310 -22.90 10.45 16.52
N ALA A 311 -23.55 11.46 17.09
CA ALA A 311 -22.86 12.62 17.68
C ALA A 311 -22.13 12.34 19.02
N LEU A 312 -22.10 11.09 19.49
CA LEU A 312 -21.48 10.71 20.76
C LEU A 312 -20.12 10.01 20.59
N GLN A 313 -19.78 9.62 19.36
CA GLN A 313 -18.56 8.88 19.07
C GLN A 313 -17.70 9.67 18.09
N HIS A 314 -16.47 9.94 18.49
CA HIS A 314 -15.52 10.62 17.61
C HIS A 314 -15.17 9.74 16.41
N GLY A 315 -15.19 10.33 15.23
CA GLY A 315 -14.60 9.75 14.03
C GLY A 315 -13.10 10.02 13.99
N MET A 316 -12.46 9.59 12.89
CA MET A 316 -11.01 9.72 12.73
C MET A 316 -10.52 11.17 12.82
N GLY A 317 -11.33 12.12 12.33
CA GLY A 317 -10.99 13.54 12.27
C GLY A 317 -11.07 14.29 13.61
N GLY A 318 -11.41 13.62 14.71
CA GLY A 318 -11.44 14.19 16.06
C GLY A 318 -11.08 13.21 17.19
N TYR A 319 -10.74 11.96 16.87
CA TYR A 319 -10.44 10.94 17.87
C TYR A 319 -9.10 11.18 18.59
N THR A 320 -9.11 11.17 19.91
CA THR A 320 -7.89 11.31 20.74
C THR A 320 -7.72 10.16 21.72
N GLN A 321 -6.48 9.88 22.10
CA GLN A 321 -6.11 8.78 22.99
C GLN A 321 -4.83 9.13 23.75
N GLN A 322 -4.85 9.05 25.09
CA GLN A 322 -3.72 9.41 25.97
C GLN A 322 -3.50 8.44 27.13
N ALA A 323 -4.22 7.31 27.17
CA ALA A 323 -4.09 6.32 28.24
C ALA A 323 -2.66 5.75 28.27
N PRO A 324 -2.09 5.56 29.48
CA PRO A 324 -0.76 4.97 29.63
C PRO A 324 -0.64 3.62 28.89
N GLY A 325 0.47 3.43 28.18
CA GLY A 325 0.77 2.20 27.44
C GLY A 325 0.18 2.13 26.03
N ARG A 326 -0.80 2.98 25.68
CA ARG A 326 -1.33 3.13 24.32
C ARG A 326 -0.48 4.10 23.49
N VAL A 327 -0.51 3.96 22.17
CA VAL A 327 -0.03 5.01 21.26
C VAL A 327 -0.85 6.28 21.47
N ARG A 328 -0.16 7.40 21.68
CA ARG A 328 -0.80 8.71 21.85
C ARG A 328 -1.37 9.16 20.51
N ILE A 329 -2.66 9.48 20.51
CA ILE A 329 -3.38 10.03 19.36
C ILE A 329 -3.84 11.44 19.70
N ASP A 330 -3.46 12.38 18.85
CA ASP A 330 -3.82 13.80 18.93
C ASP A 330 -4.12 14.36 17.54
N ARG A 331 -4.19 15.70 17.42
CA ARG A 331 -4.53 16.39 16.18
C ARG A 331 -3.66 16.05 14.97
N GLU A 332 -2.43 15.54 15.16
CA GLU A 332 -1.58 15.12 14.04
C GLU A 332 -2.14 13.90 13.30
N TRP A 333 -3.02 13.14 13.96
CA TRP A 333 -3.68 11.98 13.38
C TRP A 333 -4.98 12.31 12.65
N PHE A 334 -5.55 13.51 12.81
CA PHE A 334 -6.90 13.76 12.31
C PHE A 334 -7.00 13.72 10.79
N ALA A 335 -5.97 14.16 10.06
CA ALA A 335 -5.97 14.12 8.61
C ALA A 335 -6.00 12.67 8.13
N ASN A 336 -6.92 12.32 7.23
CA ASN A 336 -7.09 10.95 6.78
C ASN A 336 -7.66 10.87 5.35
N ASP A 337 -7.66 9.66 4.81
CA ASP A 337 -8.23 9.33 3.50
C ASP A 337 -9.57 8.58 3.59
N GLY A 338 -10.21 8.62 4.76
CA GLY A 338 -11.44 7.88 5.09
C GLY A 338 -11.22 6.54 5.79
N VAL A 339 -10.02 5.95 5.68
CA VAL A 339 -9.71 4.64 6.29
C VAL A 339 -8.43 4.68 7.11
N VAL A 340 -7.40 5.41 6.67
CA VAL A 340 -6.10 5.50 7.31
C VAL A 340 -5.72 6.96 7.57
N ASN A 341 -5.18 7.23 8.76
CA ASN A 341 -4.66 8.55 9.10
C ASN A 341 -3.42 8.86 8.24
N THR A 342 -3.38 10.03 7.60
CA THR A 342 -2.33 10.43 6.67
C THR A 342 -0.94 10.40 7.30
N THR A 343 -0.81 10.75 8.59
CA THR A 343 0.46 10.67 9.33
C THR A 343 1.03 9.24 9.38
N SER A 344 0.16 8.23 9.36
CA SER A 344 0.52 6.82 9.41
C SER A 344 1.13 6.31 8.10
N MET A 345 0.94 7.02 6.98
CA MET A 345 1.33 6.55 5.66
C MET A 345 2.78 6.89 5.29
N ARG A 346 3.43 7.79 6.02
CA ARG A 346 4.75 8.29 5.65
C ARG A 346 5.83 7.23 5.78
N ALA A 347 5.90 6.56 6.92
CA ALA A 347 6.85 5.49 7.21
C ALA A 347 6.48 4.83 8.55
N PRO A 348 6.98 3.61 8.82
CA PRO A 348 6.94 3.01 10.15
C PRO A 348 7.69 3.88 11.18
N SER A 349 7.08 4.11 12.33
CA SER A 349 7.67 4.89 13.41
C SER A 349 8.99 4.27 13.86
N GLY A 350 10.02 5.10 13.99
CA GLY A 350 11.37 4.67 14.38
C GLY A 350 12.23 4.15 13.22
N HIS A 351 11.71 4.08 11.99
CA HIS A 351 12.48 3.64 10.82
C HIS A 351 13.06 4.84 10.04
N PRO A 352 14.17 4.66 9.31
CA PRO A 352 14.78 5.74 8.54
C PRO A 352 13.86 6.22 7.42
N VAL A 353 13.56 7.52 7.37
CA VAL A 353 12.70 8.13 6.36
C VAL A 353 13.25 9.46 5.88
N ARG A 354 13.02 9.76 4.60
CA ARG A 354 13.37 11.02 3.95
C ARG A 354 12.32 11.39 2.92
N ASP A 355 12.27 12.66 2.55
CA ASP A 355 11.52 13.05 1.35
C ASP A 355 12.32 12.69 0.10
N TYR A 356 11.63 12.17 -0.91
CA TYR A 356 12.25 11.78 -2.17
C TYR A 356 12.64 13.03 -2.97
N ASP A 357 13.93 13.16 -3.26
CA ASP A 357 14.54 14.29 -3.97
C ASP A 357 14.91 13.95 -5.43
N GLY A 358 14.38 12.85 -5.95
CA GLY A 358 14.72 12.32 -7.26
C GLY A 358 15.89 11.33 -7.25
N LYS A 359 16.52 11.07 -6.10
CA LYS A 359 17.59 10.07 -5.95
C LYS A 359 17.16 8.92 -5.03
N PRO A 360 17.03 7.69 -5.56
CA PRO A 360 16.60 6.56 -4.76
C PRO A 360 17.70 6.13 -3.78
N VAL A 361 17.33 5.85 -2.53
CA VAL A 361 18.26 5.39 -1.49
C VAL A 361 17.74 4.12 -0.83
N LYS A 362 18.58 3.07 -0.77
CA LYS A 362 18.27 1.81 -0.08
C LYS A 362 18.28 1.98 1.43
N GLY A 363 17.56 1.12 2.14
CA GLY A 363 17.56 1.12 3.61
C GLY A 363 16.82 2.29 4.27
N THR A 364 16.10 3.09 3.48
CA THR A 364 15.29 4.19 3.97
C THR A 364 14.01 4.33 3.16
N TRP A 365 12.96 4.82 3.81
CA TRP A 365 11.70 5.18 3.18
C TRP A 365 11.86 6.50 2.43
N ASN A 366 11.77 6.44 1.11
CA ASN A 366 11.77 7.60 0.21
C ASN A 366 10.32 8.05 0.02
N TYR A 367 9.87 9.02 0.82
CA TYR A 367 8.50 9.50 0.81
C TYR A 367 8.21 10.31 -0.45
N LEU A 368 7.26 9.84 -1.26
CA LEU A 368 6.90 10.45 -2.55
C LEU A 368 5.92 11.63 -2.41
N GLY A 369 5.40 11.85 -1.20
CA GLY A 369 4.50 12.93 -0.85
C GLY A 369 3.08 12.45 -0.52
N THR A 370 2.24 13.42 -0.15
CA THR A 370 0.80 13.21 0.10
C THR A 370 -0.01 13.69 -1.10
N TYR A 371 -0.82 12.79 -1.66
CA TYR A 371 -1.79 13.11 -2.72
C TYR A 371 -3.09 13.57 -2.08
N ARG A 372 -3.32 14.89 -2.12
CA ARG A 372 -4.52 15.53 -1.56
C ARG A 372 -5.69 15.40 -2.54
N GLY A 373 -6.88 15.16 -2.02
CA GLY A 373 -8.08 14.91 -2.83
C GLY A 373 -8.21 13.46 -3.30
N TYR A 374 -7.31 12.57 -2.88
CA TYR A 374 -7.44 11.13 -3.07
C TYR A 374 -7.89 10.51 -1.75
N ASP A 375 -9.04 9.86 -1.75
CA ASP A 375 -9.43 8.95 -0.67
C ASP A 375 -8.75 7.58 -0.82
N HIS A 376 -9.06 6.69 0.12
CA HIS A 376 -8.46 5.36 0.20
C HIS A 376 -8.70 4.48 -1.04
N PHE A 377 -9.71 4.77 -1.86
CA PHE A 377 -10.11 3.98 -3.03
C PHE A 377 -9.98 4.75 -4.35
N ASP A 378 -9.96 6.09 -4.33
CA ASP A 378 -9.56 6.92 -5.47
C ASP A 378 -8.19 6.50 -6.01
N ILE A 379 -7.27 6.18 -5.09
CA ILE A 379 -5.91 5.73 -5.44
C ILE A 379 -5.86 4.33 -6.10
N LEU A 380 -7.02 3.68 -6.22
CA LEU A 380 -7.22 2.43 -6.95
C LEU A 380 -8.07 2.64 -8.22
N ASN A 381 -8.39 3.87 -8.60
CA ASN A 381 -9.36 4.22 -9.65
C ASN A 381 -10.76 3.63 -9.41
N TRP A 382 -11.17 3.41 -8.15
CA TRP A 382 -12.54 2.98 -7.91
C TRP A 382 -13.52 4.09 -8.32
N PRO A 383 -14.74 3.75 -8.77
CA PRO A 383 -15.70 4.72 -9.28
C PRO A 383 -16.09 5.73 -8.22
N ASN A 384 -15.55 6.94 -8.35
CA ASN A 384 -15.75 8.05 -7.43
C ASN A 384 -15.43 9.37 -8.15
N PRO A 385 -15.91 10.55 -7.71
CA PRO A 385 -15.60 11.84 -8.34
C PRO A 385 -14.14 12.30 -8.19
N GLY A 386 -13.31 11.53 -7.48
CA GLY A 386 -11.91 11.83 -7.27
C GLY A 386 -11.05 11.76 -8.54
N PRO A 387 -9.80 12.25 -8.46
CA PRO A 387 -8.84 12.22 -9.56
C PRO A 387 -8.40 10.80 -9.91
N SER A 388 -8.02 10.56 -11.16
CA SER A 388 -7.44 9.28 -11.57
C SER A 388 -6.11 9.01 -10.86
N ALA A 389 -5.89 7.76 -10.48
CA ALA A 389 -4.64 7.27 -9.91
C ALA A 389 -3.56 6.98 -10.95
N ASN A 390 -3.88 6.91 -12.26
CA ASN A 390 -2.91 6.56 -13.30
C ASN A 390 -1.62 7.40 -13.24
N PRO A 391 -1.65 8.74 -13.11
CA PRO A 391 -0.43 9.53 -12.98
C PRO A 391 0.44 9.15 -11.77
N VAL A 392 -0.17 8.63 -10.69
CA VAL A 392 0.56 8.15 -9.51
C VAL A 392 1.32 6.87 -9.84
N TYR A 393 0.65 5.90 -10.47
CA TYR A 393 1.30 4.65 -10.90
C TYR A 393 2.35 4.89 -11.98
N GLU A 394 2.13 5.84 -12.90
CA GLU A 394 3.13 6.23 -13.89
C GLU A 394 4.40 6.80 -13.23
N ARG A 395 4.24 7.66 -12.22
CA ARG A 395 5.38 8.18 -11.45
C ARG A 395 6.10 7.07 -10.68
N ILE A 396 5.37 6.12 -10.12
CA ILE A 396 5.96 4.96 -9.44
C ILE A 396 6.73 4.10 -10.46
N SER A 397 6.15 3.80 -11.62
CA SER A 397 6.77 3.06 -12.72
C SER A 397 8.05 3.72 -13.20
N ASP A 398 8.03 5.04 -13.43
CA ASP A 398 9.21 5.82 -13.82
C ASP A 398 10.36 5.69 -12.81
N ILE A 399 10.05 5.54 -11.52
CA ILE A 399 11.05 5.35 -10.47
C ILE A 399 11.53 3.89 -10.47
N ILE A 400 10.63 2.91 -10.32
CA ILE A 400 11.03 1.52 -10.05
C ILE A 400 11.68 0.84 -11.25
N PHE A 401 11.24 1.15 -12.48
CA PHE A 401 11.86 0.62 -13.70
C PHE A 401 13.20 1.32 -14.03
N GLY A 402 13.51 2.43 -13.34
CA GLY A 402 14.80 3.11 -13.42
C GLY A 402 15.85 2.64 -12.40
N LEU A 403 15.56 1.62 -11.57
CA LEU A 403 16.43 1.16 -10.47
C LEU A 403 17.49 0.12 -10.83
#